data_AF-A0A3N4H3U1-F1
#
_entry.id   AF-A0A3N4H3U1-F1
#
_cell.length_a   1.000
_cell.length_b   1.000
_cell.length_c   1.000
_cell.angle_alpha   90.00
_cell.angle_beta   90.00
_cell.angle_gamma   90.00
#
_symmetry.space_group_name_H-M   'P 1'
#
loop_
_entity.id
_entity.type
_entity.pdbx_description
1 polymer ?
#
loop_
_entity_poly.entity_id
_entity_poly.type
_entity_poly.pdbx_seq_one_letter_code
_entity_poly.pdbx_strand_id
1 'polypeptide(L)'
;MGKFKAYLFKNELGITKEHSLLLKDEILRGLVYSKAKKKREDHFGTRYSVNIKIRIFEKEAMVCTAWIIRTEEDFPRLTTCYIKK
;
A
#
# COMPACT_ATOMS: atom_id res chain seq x y z
N MET A 1 5.90 1.88 16.09
CA MET A 1 6.18 1.00 14.94
C MET A 1 6.38 1.73 13.59
N GLY A 2 7.00 2.92 13.55
CA GLY A 2 7.17 3.70 12.30
C GLY A 2 8.59 3.69 11.70
N LYS A 3 9.63 3.61 12.55
CA LYS A 3 11.04 3.81 12.16
C LYS A 3 11.55 2.79 11.14
N PHE A 4 11.08 1.54 11.20
CA PHE A 4 11.48 0.51 10.25
C PHE A 4 10.80 0.61 8.89
N LYS A 5 9.56 1.16 8.80
CA LYS A 5 8.84 1.22 7.52
C LYS A 5 9.54 2.17 6.55
N ALA A 6 9.81 3.40 6.96
CA ALA A 6 10.50 4.38 6.12
C ALA A 6 11.92 3.92 5.74
N TYR A 7 12.64 3.27 6.67
CA TYR A 7 13.95 2.68 6.39
C TYR A 7 13.86 1.58 5.32
N LEU A 8 12.88 0.68 5.41
CA LEU A 8 12.69 -0.37 4.40
C LEU A 8 12.33 0.22 3.03
N PHE A 9 11.50 1.26 2.96
CA PHE A 9 11.22 1.94 1.69
C PHE A 9 12.48 2.58 1.09
N LYS A 10 13.33 3.21 1.91
CA LYS A 10 14.62 3.74 1.45
C LYS A 10 15.55 2.61 0.98
N ASN A 11 15.62 1.51 1.71
CA ASN A 11 16.51 0.40 1.38
C ASN A 11 16.07 -0.33 0.09
N GLU A 12 14.82 -0.75 0.05
CA GLU A 12 14.27 -1.59 -1.02
C GLU A 12 13.86 -0.82 -2.27
N LEU A 13 13.48 0.45 -2.16
CA LEU A 13 12.97 1.25 -3.30
C LEU A 13 13.73 2.56 -3.51
N GLY A 14 14.69 2.90 -2.65
CA GLY A 14 15.49 4.12 -2.80
C GLY A 14 14.73 5.42 -2.50
N ILE A 15 13.51 5.31 -1.96
CA ILE A 15 12.62 6.47 -1.77
C ILE A 15 12.65 7.03 -0.34
N THR A 16 12.35 8.32 -0.24
CA THR A 16 12.20 9.07 1.01
C THR A 16 10.80 9.70 1.09
N LYS A 17 10.52 10.49 2.13
CA LYS A 17 9.25 11.20 2.30
C LYS A 17 8.91 12.12 1.11
N GLU A 18 9.93 12.70 0.47
CA GLU A 18 9.79 13.58 -0.71
C GLU A 18 9.17 12.85 -1.91
N HIS A 19 9.39 11.54 -2.00
CA HIS A 19 8.91 10.68 -3.07
C HIS A 19 7.53 10.07 -2.78
N SER A 20 6.79 10.62 -1.81
CA SER A 20 5.49 10.09 -1.38
C SER A 20 4.45 10.07 -2.51
N LEU A 21 4.47 11.07 -3.40
CA LEU A 21 3.61 11.10 -4.59
C LEU A 21 3.95 9.98 -5.57
N LEU A 22 5.24 9.76 -5.83
CA LEU A 22 5.71 8.68 -6.70
C LEU A 22 5.27 7.30 -6.17
N LEU A 23 5.41 7.07 -4.87
CA LEU A 23 4.94 5.84 -4.23
C LEU A 23 3.42 5.66 -4.37
N LYS A 24 2.65 6.75 -4.20
CA LYS A 24 1.19 6.73 -4.35
C LYS A 24 0.80 6.33 -5.77
N ASP A 25 1.41 6.93 -6.78
CA ASP A 25 1.09 6.67 -8.18
C ASP A 25 1.42 5.23 -8.57
N GLU A 26 2.56 4.69 -8.14
CA GLU A 26 2.91 3.28 -8.37
C GLU A 26 1.95 2.30 -7.69
N ILE A 27 1.53 2.60 -6.45
CA ILE A 27 0.51 1.82 -5.76
C ILE A 27 -0.80 1.81 -6.56
N LEU A 28 -1.27 2.98 -7.00
CA LEU A 28 -2.52 3.10 -7.75
C LEU A 28 -2.45 2.39 -9.11
N ARG A 29 -1.33 2.52 -9.84
CA ARG A 29 -1.07 1.78 -11.08
C ARG A 29 -1.13 0.27 -10.86
N GLY A 30 -0.45 -0.21 -9.83
CA GLY A 30 -0.37 -1.65 -9.55
C GLY A 30 -1.64 -2.25 -8.97
N LEU A 31 -2.49 -1.46 -8.29
CA LEU A 31 -3.79 -1.91 -7.76
C LEU A 31 -4.69 -2.47 -8.86
N VAL A 32 -4.71 -1.85 -10.05
CA VAL A 32 -5.56 -2.25 -11.18
C VAL A 32 -5.31 -3.70 -11.60
N TYR A 33 -4.07 -4.16 -11.48
CA TYR A 33 -3.64 -5.51 -11.88
C TYR A 33 -3.50 -6.48 -10.71
N SER A 34 -3.84 -6.05 -9.49
CA SER A 34 -3.61 -6.82 -8.27
C SER A 34 -4.91 -7.32 -7.66
N LYS A 35 -4.88 -8.54 -7.11
CA LYS A 35 -6.05 -9.13 -6.45
C LYS A 35 -6.18 -8.63 -5.02
N ALA A 36 -7.29 -7.98 -4.71
CA ALA A 36 -7.64 -7.62 -3.35
C ALA A 36 -8.08 -8.83 -2.53
N LYS A 37 -7.57 -8.93 -1.29
CA LYS A 37 -7.99 -9.96 -0.32
C LYS A 37 -8.83 -9.30 0.77
N LYS A 38 -10.11 -9.65 0.88
CA LYS A 38 -10.97 -9.28 2.02
C LYS A 38 -10.36 -9.86 3.30
N LYS A 39 -10.23 -9.04 4.34
CA LYS A 39 -9.63 -9.41 5.62
C LYS A 39 -10.69 -9.57 6.71
N ARG A 40 -11.36 -8.48 7.05
CA ARG A 40 -12.39 -8.42 8.09
C ARG A 40 -13.46 -7.42 7.67
N GLU A 41 -14.70 -7.76 7.94
CA GLU A 41 -15.85 -6.86 7.84
C GLU A 41 -16.40 -6.68 9.26
N ASP A 42 -16.65 -5.44 9.65
CA ASP A 42 -17.29 -5.08 10.91
C ASP A 42 -18.15 -3.81 10.70
N HIS A 43 -18.74 -3.28 11.77
CA HIS A 43 -19.58 -2.09 11.72
C HIS A 43 -18.88 -0.84 11.16
N PHE A 44 -17.55 -0.78 11.19
CA PHE A 44 -16.78 0.31 10.58
C PHE A 44 -16.56 0.13 9.07
N GLY A 45 -16.88 -1.05 8.53
CA GLY A 45 -16.78 -1.39 7.11
C GLY A 45 -15.86 -2.58 6.83
N THR A 46 -15.45 -2.70 5.58
CA THR A 46 -14.73 -3.87 5.06
C THR A 46 -13.27 -3.54 4.80
N ARG A 47 -12.37 -4.28 5.46
CA ARG A 47 -10.93 -4.15 5.29
C ARG A 47 -10.41 -5.10 4.22
N TYR A 48 -9.50 -4.59 3.41
CA TYR A 48 -8.83 -5.32 2.34
C TYR A 48 -7.32 -5.21 2.47
N SER A 49 -6.61 -6.22 1.97
CA SER A 49 -5.16 -6.16 1.77
C SER A 49 -4.82 -6.51 0.33
N VAL A 50 -3.94 -5.74 -0.29
CA VAL A 50 -3.48 -5.95 -1.67
C VAL A 50 -1.95 -5.98 -1.67
N ASN A 51 -1.38 -7.05 -2.22
CA ASN A 51 0.05 -7.11 -2.46
C ASN A 51 0.29 -6.65 -3.89
N ILE A 52 1.17 -5.67 -4.05
CA ILE A 52 1.42 -4.99 -5.31
C ILE A 52 2.92 -5.01 -5.54
N LYS A 53 3.34 -5.51 -6.71
CA LYS A 53 4.73 -5.38 -7.14
C LYS A 53 4.90 -3.98 -7.70
N ILE A 54 5.75 -3.16 -7.09
CA ILE A 54 6.01 -1.80 -7.55
C ILE A 54 7.48 -1.64 -7.92
N ARG A 55 7.73 -0.85 -8.96
CA ARG A 55 9.07 -0.50 -9.40
C ARG A 55 9.23 1.01 -9.33
N ILE A 56 10.25 1.46 -8.60
CA ILE A 56 10.60 2.87 -8.49
C ILE A 56 12.10 3.00 -8.77
N PHE A 57 12.45 3.91 -9.68
CA PHE A 57 13.79 3.99 -10.24
C PHE A 57 14.23 2.61 -10.78
N GLU A 58 15.40 2.14 -10.37
CA GLU A 58 15.94 0.83 -10.77
C GLU A 58 15.64 -0.28 -9.75
N LYS A 59 14.77 -0.02 -8.78
CA LYS A 59 14.46 -0.95 -7.69
C LYS A 59 13.02 -1.43 -7.76
N GLU A 60 12.81 -2.66 -7.33
CA GLU A 60 11.51 -3.31 -7.33
C GLU A 60 11.27 -4.00 -5.99
N ALA A 61 10.07 -3.84 -5.44
CA ALA A 61 9.69 -4.46 -4.18
C ALA A 61 8.21 -4.85 -4.16
N MET A 62 7.89 -5.87 -3.36
CA MET A 62 6.51 -6.22 -3.05
C MET A 62 6.00 -5.33 -1.92
N VAL A 63 4.98 -4.51 -2.20
CA VAL A 63 4.35 -3.65 -1.20
C VAL A 63 2.98 -4.20 -0.85
N CYS A 64 2.75 -4.42 0.44
CA CYS A 64 1.43 -4.71 0.98
C CYS A 64 0.73 -3.40 1.32
N THR A 65 -0.48 -3.22 0.81
CA THR A 65 -1.35 -2.08 1.10
C THR A 65 -2.62 -2.56 1.79
N ALA A 66 -3.02 -1.90 2.86
CA ALA A 66 -4.21 -2.21 3.62
C ALA A 66 -5.23 -1.08 3.48
N TRP A 67 -6.45 -1.45 3.11
CA TRP A 67 -7.53 -0.53 2.77
C TRP A 67 -8.75 -0.79 3.65
N ILE A 68 -9.58 0.22 3.82
CA ILE A 68 -10.93 0.09 4.40
C ILE A 68 -11.92 0.78 3.47
N ILE A 69 -13.02 0.09 3.14
CA ILE A 69 -14.22 0.69 2.58
C ILE A 69 -15.19 0.81 3.75
N ARG A 70 -15.52 2.03 4.18
CA ARG A 70 -16.42 2.22 5.32
C ARG A 70 -17.86 1.90 4.92
N THR A 71 -18.71 1.53 5.87
CA THR A 71 -20.11 1.15 5.62
C THR A 71 -20.90 2.24 4.88
N GLU A 72 -20.59 3.51 5.12
CA GLU A 72 -21.24 4.67 4.51
C GLU A 72 -20.44 5.28 3.33
N GLU A 73 -19.35 4.64 2.90
CA GLU A 73 -18.49 5.11 1.81
C GLU A 73 -18.45 4.09 0.67
N ASP A 74 -18.45 4.57 -0.56
CA ASP A 74 -18.29 3.75 -1.77
C ASP A 74 -16.84 3.75 -2.30
N PHE A 75 -15.94 4.49 -1.64
CA PHE A 75 -14.53 4.58 -2.01
C PHE A 75 -13.59 3.99 -0.94
N PRO A 76 -12.51 3.30 -1.34
CA PRO A 76 -11.55 2.73 -0.41
C PRO A 76 -10.56 3.78 0.13
N ARG A 77 -10.21 3.67 1.42
CA ARG A 77 -9.19 4.49 2.08
C ARG A 77 -7.97 3.66 2.44
N LEU A 78 -6.78 4.13 2.06
CA LEU A 78 -5.52 3.50 2.46
C LEU A 78 -5.28 3.75 3.96
N THR A 79 -5.13 2.68 4.73
CA THR A 79 -4.87 2.75 6.18
C THR A 79 -3.38 2.59 6.48
N THR A 80 -2.69 1.70 5.75
CA THR A 80 -1.24 1.53 5.87
C THR A 80 -0.66 0.86 4.63
N CYS A 81 0.61 1.12 4.35
CA CYS A 81 1.41 0.35 3.40
C CYS A 81 2.77 0.00 4.02
N TYR A 82 3.36 -1.10 3.57
CA TYR A 82 4.69 -1.54 4.00
C TYR A 82 5.30 -2.51 2.98
N ILE A 83 6.63 -2.54 2.94
CA ILE A 83 7.39 -3.55 2.19
C ILE A 83 7.12 -4.92 2.79
N LYS A 84 6.71 -5.87 1.95
CA LYS A 84 6.55 -7.27 2.29
C LYS A 84 7.88 -7.98 2.08
N LYS A 85 8.45 -8.53 3.16
CA LYS A 85 9.56 -9.47 3.10
C LYS A 85 9.07 -10.87 2.75
#